data_AF-A0A8I0H0L3-F1
#
_entry.id   AF-A0A8I0H0L3-F1
#
_cell.length_a   1.000
_cell.length_b   1.000
_cell.length_c   1.000
_cell.angle_alpha   90.00
_cell.angle_beta   90.00
_cell.angle_gamma   90.00
#
_symmetry.space_group_name_H-M   'P 1'
#
loop_
_entity.id
_entity.type
_entity.pdbx_description
1 polymer ?
#
loop_
_entity_poly.entity_id
_entity_poly.type
_entity_poly.pdbx_seq_one_letter_code
_entity_poly.pdbx_strand_id
1 'polypeptide(L)'
;TKWNFLPFRPGLVGGHCISVDPYYLIQKARMNGLIPRLMTEARLVNESMGGYVANEVVRCMAHNRVVAKDSDILMLGFTFKENCPDFRN
;
A
#
# COMPACT_ATOMS: atom_id res chain seq x y z
N THR A 1 22.50 -18.21 9.04
CA THR A 1 21.49 -17.75 10.01
C THR A 1 20.19 -17.56 9.27
N LYS A 2 19.20 -18.45 9.48
CA LYS A 2 18.05 -18.63 8.56
C LYS A 2 16.92 -17.60 8.70
N TRP A 3 17.08 -16.61 9.57
CA TRP A 3 16.04 -15.63 9.86
C TRP A 3 16.61 -14.23 9.79
N ASN A 4 16.21 -13.48 8.76
CA ASN A 4 16.57 -12.08 8.59
C ASN A 4 15.32 -11.26 8.91
N PHE A 5 15.12 -10.95 10.19
CA PHE A 5 14.00 -10.12 10.64
C PHE A 5 14.34 -8.65 10.38
N LEU A 6 14.09 -8.22 9.15
CA LEU A 6 14.11 -6.79 8.84
C LEU A 6 12.91 -6.12 9.54
N PRO A 7 13.09 -4.93 10.14
CA PRO A 7 12.07 -4.27 10.96
C PRO A 7 10.99 -3.57 10.11
N PHE A 8 10.28 -4.34 9.29
CA PHE A 8 9.16 -3.82 8.51
C PHE A 8 8.01 -3.43 9.44
N ARG A 9 7.40 -2.26 9.18
CA ARG A 9 6.21 -1.77 9.87
C ARG A 9 5.03 -1.71 8.89
N PRO A 10 3.79 -1.95 9.34
CA PRO A 10 2.62 -1.71 8.52
C PRO A 10 2.56 -0.27 8.03
N GLY A 11 2.12 -0.07 6.79
CA GLY A 11 2.01 1.24 6.17
C GLY A 11 1.55 1.13 4.72
N LEU A 12 1.40 2.28 4.07
CA LEU A 12 1.16 2.33 2.64
C LEU A 12 2.47 2.07 1.90
N VAL A 13 2.42 1.21 0.89
CA VAL A 13 3.59 0.89 0.06
C VAL A 13 3.61 1.83 -1.13
N GLY A 14 4.71 2.57 -1.28
CA GLY A 14 4.93 3.41 -2.44
C GLY A 14 6.40 3.55 -2.83
N GLY A 15 6.68 4.53 -3.69
CA GLY A 15 7.96 4.71 -4.35
C GLY A 15 8.10 3.81 -5.59
N HIS A 16 8.96 4.26 -6.51
CA HIS A 16 9.06 3.69 -7.85
C HIS A 16 9.40 2.19 -7.89
N CYS A 17 10.41 1.76 -7.12
CA CYS A 17 10.95 0.41 -7.25
C CYS A 17 9.92 -0.66 -6.88
N ILE A 18 9.27 -0.51 -5.71
CA ILE A 18 8.34 -1.52 -5.22
C ILE A 18 7.05 -1.54 -6.06
N SER A 19 6.65 -0.39 -6.62
CA SER A 19 5.47 -0.29 -7.47
C SER A 19 5.67 -0.91 -8.85
N VAL A 20 6.90 -0.97 -9.38
CA VAL A 20 7.17 -1.43 -10.76
C VAL A 20 7.85 -2.80 -10.81
N ASP A 21 8.90 -3.02 -10.03
CA ASP A 21 9.76 -4.20 -10.12
C ASP A 21 8.99 -5.52 -9.93
N PRO A 22 8.05 -5.64 -8.97
CA PRO A 22 7.28 -6.87 -8.80
C PRO A 22 6.42 -7.20 -10.02
N TYR A 23 5.81 -6.20 -10.68
CA TYR A 23 5.01 -6.46 -11.88
C TYR A 23 5.89 -6.91 -13.05
N TYR A 24 7.08 -6.33 -13.20
CA TYR A 24 8.05 -6.80 -14.19
C TYR A 24 8.43 -8.27 -13.95
N LEU A 25 8.75 -8.64 -12.71
CA LEU A 25 9.10 -10.02 -12.35
C LEU A 25 7.91 -10.97 -12.49
N ILE A 26 6.69 -10.55 -12.11
CA ILE A 26 5.46 -11.32 -12.30
C ILE A 26 5.25 -11.61 -13.79
N GLN A 27 5.42 -10.60 -14.64
CA GLN A 27 5.28 -10.74 -16.08
C GLN A 27 6.35 -11.65 -16.65
N LYS A 28 7.62 -11.48 -16.26
CA LYS A 28 8.71 -12.33 -16.71
C LYS A 28 8.50 -13.79 -16.31
N ALA A 29 8.04 -14.06 -15.08
CA ALA A 29 7.71 -15.40 -14.62
C ALA A 29 6.59 -16.02 -15.47
N ARG A 30 5.50 -15.27 -15.72
CA ARG A 30 4.39 -15.72 -16.58
C ARG A 30 4.84 -16.08 -17.99
N MET A 31 5.72 -15.27 -18.59
CA MET A 31 6.31 -15.56 -19.90
C MET A 31 7.13 -16.86 -19.94
N ASN A 32 7.63 -17.32 -18.78
CA ASN A 32 8.35 -18.59 -18.64
C ASN A 32 7.46 -19.73 -18.11
N GLY A 33 6.12 -19.58 -18.15
CA GLY A 33 5.18 -20.59 -17.69
C GLY A 33 5.04 -20.72 -16.16
N LEU A 34 5.59 -19.78 -15.40
CA LEU A 34 5.51 -19.77 -13.93
C LEU A 34 4.41 -18.83 -13.44
N ILE A 35 3.69 -19.24 -12.40
CA ILE A 35 2.66 -18.42 -11.74
C ILE A 35 3.17 -18.02 -10.35
N PRO A 36 3.73 -16.79 -10.18
CA PRO A 36 4.25 -16.33 -8.89
C PRO A 36 3.10 -15.85 -7.99
N ARG A 37 2.35 -16.80 -7.42
CA ARG A 37 1.16 -16.53 -6.58
C ARG A 37 1.49 -15.61 -5.42
N LEU A 38 2.52 -15.91 -4.64
CA LEU A 38 2.90 -15.12 -3.46
C LEU A 38 3.16 -13.65 -3.81
N MET A 39 3.91 -13.38 -4.90
CA MET A 39 4.19 -12.00 -5.33
C MET A 39 2.91 -11.29 -5.78
N THR A 40 2.03 -12.00 -6.47
CA THR A 40 0.76 -11.45 -6.96
C THR A 40 -0.16 -11.09 -5.79
N GLU A 41 -0.34 -12.00 -4.83
CA GLU A 41 -1.15 -11.75 -3.62
C GLU A 41 -0.58 -10.63 -2.77
N ALA A 42 0.76 -10.58 -2.58
CA ALA A 42 1.41 -9.50 -1.86
C ALA A 42 1.13 -8.13 -2.49
N ARG A 43 1.09 -8.04 -3.83
CA ARG A 43 0.70 -6.81 -4.53
C ARG A 43 -0.77 -6.48 -4.28
N LEU A 44 -1.68 -7.43 -4.43
CA LEU A 44 -3.11 -7.20 -4.18
C LEU A 44 -3.36 -6.67 -2.76
N VAL A 45 -2.69 -7.24 -1.76
CA VAL A 45 -2.75 -6.75 -0.38
C VAL A 45 -2.28 -5.29 -0.30
N ASN A 46 -1.09 -4.97 -0.85
CA ASN A 46 -0.55 -3.62 -0.81
C ASN A 46 -1.44 -2.58 -1.52
N GLU A 47 -1.97 -2.89 -2.71
CA GLU A 47 -2.88 -2.01 -3.46
C GLU A 47 -4.19 -1.77 -2.70
N SER A 48 -4.66 -2.76 -1.94
CA SER A 48 -5.91 -2.64 -1.18
C SER A 48 -5.83 -1.72 0.05
N MET A 49 -4.62 -1.39 0.52
CA MET A 49 -4.43 -0.66 1.78
C MET A 49 -4.99 0.76 1.77
N GLY A 50 -4.94 1.47 0.62
CA GLY A 50 -5.54 2.80 0.52
C GLY A 50 -7.05 2.79 0.78
N GLY A 51 -7.76 1.86 0.13
CA GLY A 51 -9.20 1.68 0.32
C GLY A 51 -9.55 1.18 1.72
N TYR A 52 -8.74 0.28 2.28
CA TYR A 52 -8.90 -0.18 3.65
C TYR A 52 -8.83 0.98 4.66
N VAL A 53 -7.80 1.82 4.57
CA VAL A 53 -7.62 2.97 5.48
C VAL A 53 -8.77 3.96 5.33
N ALA A 54 -9.20 4.27 4.11
CA ALA A 54 -10.35 5.15 3.87
C ALA A 54 -11.64 4.59 4.51
N ASN A 55 -11.89 3.29 4.38
CA ASN A 55 -13.04 2.63 5.00
C ASN A 55 -12.98 2.59 6.53
N GLU A 56 -11.78 2.46 7.12
CA GLU A 56 -11.60 2.59 8.57
C GLU A 56 -11.88 4.02 9.05
N VAL A 57 -11.42 5.04 8.31
CA VAL A 57 -11.72 6.45 8.63
C VAL A 57 -13.23 6.70 8.61
N VAL A 58 -13.93 6.25 7.57
CA VAL A 58 -15.40 6.40 7.47
C VAL A 58 -16.12 5.68 8.62
N ARG A 59 -15.66 4.47 9.01
CA ARG A 59 -16.21 3.75 10.17
C ARG A 59 -15.99 4.51 11.47
N CYS A 60 -14.80 5.07 11.67
CA CYS A 60 -14.49 5.92 12.82
C CYS A 60 -15.37 7.18 12.85
N MET A 61 -15.59 7.84 11.72
CA MET A 61 -16.51 8.99 11.63
C MET A 61 -17.92 8.61 12.03
N ALA A 62 -18.45 7.50 11.49
CA ALA A 62 -19.79 7.00 11.83
C ALA A 62 -19.92 6.66 13.32
N HIS A 63 -18.92 6.01 13.91
CA HIS A 63 -18.89 5.71 15.34
C HIS A 63 -18.92 7.00 16.20
N ASN A 64 -18.28 8.08 15.74
CA ASN A 64 -18.28 9.37 16.40
C ASN A 64 -19.47 10.26 16.01
N ARG A 65 -20.48 9.73 15.30
CA ARG A 65 -21.65 10.47 14.80
C ARG A 65 -21.29 11.66 13.90
N VAL A 66 -20.13 11.59 13.24
CA VAL A 66 -19.71 12.54 12.22
C VAL A 66 -20.20 12.02 10.87
N VAL A 67 -20.98 12.84 10.18
CA VAL A 67 -21.49 12.50 8.84
C VAL A 67 -20.39 12.74 7.82
N ALA A 68 -19.94 11.70 7.12
CA ALA A 68 -18.88 11.81 6.13
C ALA A 68 -19.21 12.76 4.96
N LYS A 69 -20.51 12.85 4.61
CA LYS A 69 -21.00 13.81 3.62
C LYS A 69 -20.73 15.23 4.11
N ASP A 70 -20.13 16.04 3.25
CA ASP A 70 -19.82 17.46 3.48
C ASP A 70 -18.86 17.72 4.66
N SER A 71 -18.16 16.70 5.16
CA SER A 71 -17.10 16.88 6.16
C SER A 71 -15.80 17.35 5.53
N ASP A 72 -15.13 18.29 6.20
CA ASP A 72 -13.75 18.65 5.87
C ASP A 72 -12.77 17.55 6.32
N ILE A 73 -11.83 17.17 5.43
CA ILE A 73 -10.82 16.16 5.69
C ILE A 73 -9.43 16.80 5.62
N LEU A 74 -8.65 16.65 6.70
CA LEU A 74 -7.26 17.09 6.76
C LEU A 74 -6.32 15.93 6.43
N MET A 75 -5.54 16.04 5.35
CA MET A 75 -4.48 15.11 5.01
C MET A 75 -3.12 15.64 5.48
N LEU A 76 -2.49 14.94 6.42
CA LEU A 76 -1.17 15.29 6.94
C LEU A 76 -0.11 14.34 6.39
N GLY A 77 0.72 14.84 5.47
CA GLY A 77 1.72 14.05 4.77
C GLY A 77 1.19 13.49 3.44
N PHE A 78 2.01 13.63 2.40
CA PHE A 78 1.66 13.21 1.03
C PHE A 78 2.78 12.40 0.34
N THR A 79 3.96 12.38 0.94
CA THR A 79 5.13 11.69 0.40
C THR A 79 5.06 10.20 0.74
N PHE A 80 5.68 9.35 -0.09
CA PHE A 80 5.56 7.89 0.09
C PHE A 80 6.32 7.37 1.34
N LYS A 81 7.21 8.19 1.90
CA LYS A 81 7.94 7.91 3.14
C LYS A 81 8.28 9.20 3.88
N GLU A 82 8.65 9.04 5.15
CA GLU A 82 9.16 10.12 6.00
C GLU A 82 10.46 10.73 5.44
N ASN A 83 10.68 12.01 5.73
CA ASN A 83 11.92 12.73 5.43
C ASN A 83 12.33 12.66 3.94
N CYS A 84 11.37 12.59 3.03
CA CYS A 84 11.60 12.51 1.60
C CYS A 84 10.59 13.41 0.87
N PRO A 85 11.02 14.27 -0.07
CA PRO A 85 10.11 15.14 -0.81
C PRO A 85 9.41 14.40 -1.97
N ASP A 86 9.74 13.15 -2.21
CA ASP A 86 9.25 12.40 -3.36
C ASP A 86 7.84 11.87 -3.08
N PHE A 87 6.91 12.26 -3.94
CA PHE A 87 5.51 11.84 -3.93
C PHE A 87 5.18 10.93 -5.12
N ARG A 88 6.18 10.56 -5.94
CA ARG A 88 5.99 9.69 -7.09
C ARG A 88 5.83 8.25 -6.65
N ASN A 89 4.97 7.54 -7.38
CA ASN A 89 4.82 6.10 -7.35
C ASN A 89 5.20 5.52 -8.71
#